data_AF-A0A353P763-F1
#
_entry.id   AF-A0A353P763-F1
#
_cell.length_a   1.000
_cell.length_b   1.000
_cell.length_c   1.000
_cell.angle_alpha   90.00
_cell.angle_beta   90.00
_cell.angle_gamma   90.00
#
_symmetry.space_group_name_H-M   'P 1'
#
loop_
_entity.id
_entity.type
_entity.pdbx_description
1 polymer ?
#
loop_
_entity_poly.entity_id
_entity_poly.type
_entity_poly.pdbx_seq_one_letter_code
_entity_poly.pdbx_strand_id
1 'polypeptide(L)'
;MENTEYKAAKPDIANIIAWFECELQKESNTGSPVDARRELIRALAIFSGISEKQIQESLEDLTRAQNDPHINETENERTSK
;
A
#
# COMPACT_ATOMS: atom_id res chain seq x y z
N MET A 1 11.95 -16.24 14.13
CA MET A 1 11.04 -17.14 13.41
C MET A 1 10.57 -16.38 12.19
N GLU A 2 11.06 -16.75 11.01
CA GLU A 2 10.69 -16.06 9.78
C GLU A 2 9.18 -16.20 9.60
N ASN A 3 8.47 -15.11 9.35
CA ASN A 3 7.01 -15.10 9.25
C ASN A 3 6.61 -15.76 7.91
N THR A 4 6.65 -17.08 7.90
CA THR A 4 6.41 -17.95 6.73
C THR A 4 5.01 -17.75 6.17
N GLU A 5 4.04 -17.44 7.03
CA GLU A 5 2.67 -17.10 6.64
C GLU A 5 2.63 -15.77 5.87
N TYR A 6 3.32 -14.74 6.35
CA TYR A 6 3.46 -13.48 5.63
C TYR A 6 4.16 -13.66 4.27
N LYS A 7 5.22 -14.47 4.20
CA LYS A 7 5.91 -14.76 2.94
C LYS A 7 5.00 -15.48 1.94
N ALA A 8 4.12 -16.36 2.41
CA ALA A 8 3.15 -17.07 1.59
C ALA A 8 2.00 -16.15 1.12
N ALA A 9 1.54 -15.23 1.97
CA ALA A 9 0.45 -14.29 1.66
C ALA A 9 0.90 -13.08 0.80
N LYS A 10 2.19 -12.73 0.84
CA LYS A 10 2.77 -11.60 0.09
C LYS A 10 2.38 -11.55 -1.41
N PRO A 11 2.50 -12.64 -2.19
CA PRO A 11 2.08 -12.63 -3.59
C PRO A 11 0.57 -12.39 -3.77
N ASP A 12 -0.27 -12.98 -2.92
CA ASP A 12 -1.73 -12.81 -2.99
C ASP A 12 -2.13 -11.37 -2.68
N ILE A 13 -1.50 -10.75 -1.67
CA ILE A 13 -1.71 -9.33 -1.33
C ILE A 13 -1.32 -8.44 -2.52
N ALA A 14 -0.18 -8.68 -3.15
CA ALA A 14 0.27 -7.91 -4.31
C ALA A 14 -0.69 -8.05 -5.50
N ASN A 15 -1.20 -9.26 -5.75
CA ASN A 15 -2.17 -9.52 -6.81
C ASN A 15 -3.50 -8.81 -6.56
N ILE A 16 -4.00 -8.81 -5.32
CA ILE A 16 -5.24 -8.12 -4.94
C ILE A 16 -5.10 -6.61 -5.12
N ILE A 17 -3.97 -6.02 -4.71
CA ILE A 17 -3.70 -4.58 -4.89
C ILE A 17 -3.66 -4.23 -6.37
N ALA A 18 -2.92 -5.00 -7.19
CA ALA A 18 -2.82 -4.75 -8.62
C ALA A 18 -4.17 -4.89 -9.34
N TRP A 19 -4.99 -5.87 -8.95
CA TRP A 19 -6.36 -6.01 -9.45
C TRP A 19 -7.21 -4.78 -9.08
N PHE A 20 -7.14 -4.32 -7.83
CA PHE A 20 -7.91 -3.18 -7.35
C PHE A 20 -7.53 -1.87 -8.07
N GLU A 21 -6.24 -1.63 -8.28
CA GLU A 21 -5.74 -0.48 -9.06
C GLU A 21 -6.19 -0.57 -10.53
N CYS A 22 -6.19 -1.77 -11.11
CA CYS A 22 -6.65 -2.01 -12.47
C CYS A 22 -8.16 -1.74 -12.62
N GLU A 23 -8.98 -2.16 -11.66
CA GLU A 23 -10.42 -1.87 -11.67
C GLU A 23 -10.71 -0.38 -11.44
N LEU A 24 -9.97 0.28 -10.54
CA LEU A 24 -10.07 1.75 -10.33
C LEU A 24 -9.76 2.54 -11.61
N GLN A 25 -8.81 2.10 -12.42
CA GLN A 25 -8.45 2.76 -13.68
C GLN A 25 -9.48 2.54 -14.80
N LYS A 26 -10.26 1.45 -14.74
CA LYS A 26 -11.29 1.13 -15.74
C LYS A 26 -12.56 1.97 -15.56
N GLU A 27 -12.80 2.47 -14.35
CA GLU A 27 -13.97 3.28 -14.07
C GLU A 27 -13.72 4.77 -14.36
N SER A 28 -14.15 5.22 -15.54
CA SER A 28 -14.03 6.62 -15.94
C SER A 28 -15.01 7.57 -15.21
N ASN A 29 -15.74 7.13 -14.17
CA ASN A 29 -16.79 7.95 -13.51
C ASN A 29 -17.34 7.49 -12.14
N THR A 30 -16.63 6.78 -11.24
CA THR A 30 -17.29 6.29 -9.99
C THR A 30 -16.54 6.57 -8.69
N GLY A 31 -17.16 7.43 -7.87
CA GLY A 31 -16.87 7.56 -6.44
C GLY A 31 -15.73 8.49 -6.08
N SER A 32 -15.84 9.12 -4.91
CA SER A 32 -14.76 9.93 -4.34
C SER A 32 -13.54 9.04 -4.09
N PRO A 33 -12.32 9.41 -4.51
CA PRO A 33 -11.08 8.69 -4.16
C PRO A 33 -10.94 8.48 -2.65
N VAL A 34 -11.55 9.36 -1.84
CA VAL A 34 -11.63 9.23 -0.38
C VAL A 34 -12.48 8.02 0.02
N ASP A 35 -13.60 7.78 -0.65
CA ASP A 35 -14.46 6.63 -0.39
C ASP A 35 -13.80 5.33 -0.84
N ALA A 36 -13.16 5.31 -2.01
CA ALA A 36 -12.39 4.15 -2.47
C ALA A 36 -11.28 3.77 -1.49
N ARG A 37 -10.52 4.77 -0.99
CA ARG A 37 -9.50 4.57 0.04
C ARG A 37 -10.11 4.04 1.34
N ARG A 38 -11.27 4.55 1.75
CA ARG A 38 -11.96 4.09 2.97
C ARG A 38 -12.39 2.63 2.84
N GLU A 39 -13.01 2.25 1.73
CA GLU A 39 -13.49 0.88 1.53
C GLU A 39 -12.33 -0.11 1.37
N LEU A 40 -11.20 0.31 0.80
CA LEU A 40 -9.98 -0.51 0.77
C LEU A 40 -9.43 -0.77 2.18
N ILE A 41 -9.33 0.26 3.03
CA ILE A 41 -8.87 0.12 4.42
C ILE A 41 -9.78 -0.84 5.19
N ARG A 42 -11.11 -0.73 5.01
CA ARG A 42 -12.09 -1.64 5.60
C ARG A 42 -11.90 -3.08 5.15
N ALA A 43 -11.77 -3.31 3.83
CA ALA A 43 -11.57 -4.65 3.29
C ALA A 43 -10.29 -5.29 3.86
N LEU A 44 -9.18 -4.54 3.87
CA LEU A 44 -7.91 -4.99 4.42
C LEU A 44 -8.04 -5.32 5.91
N ALA A 45 -8.75 -4.51 6.70
CA ALA A 45 -8.97 -4.79 8.11
C ALA A 45 -9.74 -6.11 8.33
N ILE A 46 -10.80 -6.32 7.54
CA ILE A 46 -11.61 -7.54 7.60
C ILE A 46 -10.78 -8.78 7.25
N PHE A 47 -9.99 -8.73 6.18
CA PHE A 47 -9.25 -9.90 5.72
C PHE A 47 -7.97 -10.19 6.51
N SER A 48 -7.31 -9.17 7.06
CA SER A 48 -6.04 -9.33 7.78
C SER A 48 -6.19 -9.50 9.28
N GLY A 49 -7.36 -9.14 9.86
CA GLY A 49 -7.54 -9.07 11.31
C GLY A 49 -6.82 -7.89 11.96
N ILE A 50 -6.18 -7.01 11.18
CA ILE A 50 -5.54 -5.78 11.65
C ILE A 50 -6.61 -4.69 11.72
N SER A 51 -6.59 -3.84 12.74
CA SER A 51 -7.59 -2.77 12.83
C SER A 51 -7.40 -1.71 11.73
N GLU A 52 -8.51 -1.11 11.25
CA GLU A 52 -8.47 0.01 10.29
C GLU A 52 -7.54 1.13 10.75
N LYS A 53 -7.51 1.41 12.06
CA LYS A 53 -6.64 2.41 12.68
C LYS A 53 -5.16 2.09 12.46
N GLN A 54 -4.73 0.85 12.71
CA GLN A 54 -3.33 0.44 12.53
C GLN A 54 -2.92 0.48 11.05
N ILE A 55 -3.84 0.14 10.14
CA ILE A 55 -3.61 0.26 8.69
C ILE A 55 -3.44 1.73 8.31
N GLN A 56 -4.28 2.62 8.85
CA GLN A 56 -4.21 4.05 8.59
C GLN A 56 -2.91 4.68 9.12
N GLU A 57 -2.51 4.34 10.34
CA GLU A 57 -1.22 4.76 10.93
C GLU A 57 -0.04 4.29 10.05
N SER A 58 -0.07 3.04 9.58
CA SER A 58 0.96 2.50 8.69
C SER A 58 1.05 3.25 7.35
N LEU A 59 -0.09 3.65 6.78
CA LEU A 59 -0.13 4.44 5.55
C LEU A 59 0.42 5.87 5.75
N GLU A 60 0.13 6.48 6.91
CA GLU A 60 0.67 7.79 7.27
C GLU A 60 2.19 7.75 7.45
N ASP A 61 2.72 6.70 8.07
CA ASP A 61 4.16 6.50 8.23
C ASP A 61 4.88 6.30 6.89
N LEU A 62 4.31 5.51 5.98
CA LEU A 62 4.82 5.36 4.61
C LEU A 62 4.83 6.68 3.85
N THR A 63 3.76 7.46 3.97
CA THR A 63 3.66 8.78 3.33
C THR A 63 4.70 9.74 3.88
N ARG A 64 4.95 9.73 5.20
CA ARG A 64 6.01 10.53 5.82
C ARG A 64 7.40 10.10 5.32
N ALA A 65 7.66 8.80 5.26
CA ALA A 65 8.95 8.27 4.80
C ALA A 65 9.24 8.62 3.32
N GLN A 66 8.22 8.66 2.46
CA GLN A 66 8.37 9.04 1.05
C GLN A 66 8.59 10.54 0.84
N ASN A 67 8.09 11.38 1.75
CA ASN A 67 8.21 12.83 1.67
C ASN A 67 9.42 13.38 2.46
N ASP A 68 10.23 12.52 3.06
CA ASP A 68 11.49 12.91 3.71
C ASP A 68 12.60 13.08 2.65
N PRO A 69 13.09 14.30 2.41
CA PRO A 69 14.09 14.57 1.37
C PRO A 69 15.44 13.88 1.61
N HIS A 70 15.73 13.37 2.82
CA HIS A 70 17.02 12.73 3.10
C HIS A 70 17.14 11.28 2.62
N ILE A 71 16.06 10.63 2.17
CA ILE A 71 16.10 9.24 1.69
C ILE A 71 16.27 9.17 0.15
N ASN A 72 16.14 10.31 -0.54
CA ASN A 72 16.07 10.37 -2.00
C ASN A 72 17.46 10.58 -2.64
N GLU A 73 18.47 10.96 -1.85
CA GLU A 73 19.79 11.35 -2.35
C GLU A 73 20.78 10.17 -2.49
N THR A 74 20.50 9.01 -1.87
CA THR A 74 21.46 7.89 -1.85
C THR A 74 21.44 6.95 -3.06
N GLU A 75 20.47 7.08 -3.99
CA GLU A 75 20.41 6.20 -5.17
C GLU A 75 21.03 6.78 -6.45
N ASN A 76 21.34 8.08 -6.51
CA ASN A 76 21.83 8.70 -7.77
C ASN A 76 23.37 8.72 -7.94
N GLU A 77 24.14 8.30 -6.93
CA GLU A 77 25.62 8.33 -6.99
C GLU A 77 26.28 7.02 -7.46
N ARG A 78 25.52 5.94 -7.70
CA ARG A 78 26.09 4.64 -8.12
C ARG A 78 26.07 4.35 -9.63
N THR A 79 25.50 5.24 -10.45
CA THR A 79 25.44 5.07 -11.92
C THR A 79 26.36 5.99 -12.71
N SER A 80 27.23 6.76 -12.04
CA SER A 80 28.31 7.52 -12.69
C SER A 80 29.66 7.11 -12.11
N LYS A 81 30.17 5.95 -12.51
CA LYS A 81 31.61 5.64 -12.53
C LYS A 81 31.92 4.63 -13.62
#